data_AF-A0A914UML6-F1
#
_entry.id   AF-A0A914UML6-F1
#
_cell.length_a   1.000
_cell.length_b   1.000
_cell.length_c   1.000
_cell.angle_alpha   90.00
_cell.angle_beta   90.00
_cell.angle_gamma   90.00
#
_symmetry.space_group_name_H-M   'P 1'
#
loop_
_entity.id
_entity.type
_entity.pdbx_description
1 polymer ?
#
loop_
_entity_poly.entity_id
_entity_poly.type
_entity_poly.pdbx_seq_one_letter_code
_entity_poly.pdbx_strand_id
1 'polypeptide(L)'
;MHSDPTIGLHKSSMWVENVVQKFQEVAVPQQFDLLSVDTDFADFWLLREILQAGYSPRVIIVEVNVAPGPFASFTVPLERAKAHDMWHGNRWFGSSILALSKLVHAFGYQLLYVEAKVVNAIFVKSSEINNIDLARVAWQRQLFEGLGYGIAHKPDDENRPFVHICQRLPCNSSNDW
;
A
#
# COMPACT_ATOMS: atom_id res chain seq x y z
N MET A 1 -0.26 -9.30 -25.02
CA MET A 1 -0.89 -8.62 -23.86
C MET A 1 -2.29 -9.16 -23.69
N HIS A 2 -2.69 -9.55 -22.47
CA HIS A 2 -4.06 -9.99 -22.20
C HIS A 2 -5.01 -8.78 -22.28
N SER A 3 -6.21 -8.95 -22.81
CA SER A 3 -7.25 -7.92 -22.84
C SER A 3 -8.62 -8.58 -22.81
N ASP A 4 -9.48 -8.10 -21.93
CA ASP A 4 -10.87 -8.53 -21.84
C ASP A 4 -11.75 -7.27 -21.80
N PRO A 5 -12.54 -7.01 -22.85
CA PRO A 5 -13.41 -5.83 -22.90
C PRO A 5 -14.62 -5.95 -21.97
N THR A 6 -14.93 -7.14 -21.45
CA THR A 6 -16.11 -7.37 -20.59
C THR A 6 -15.92 -6.88 -19.16
N ILE A 7 -14.68 -6.68 -18.73
CA ILE A 7 -14.32 -6.26 -17.37
C ILE A 7 -14.00 -4.77 -17.25
N GLY A 8 -14.18 -3.98 -18.32
CA GLY A 8 -13.81 -2.56 -18.33
C GLY A 8 -12.31 -2.33 -18.13
N LEU A 9 -11.45 -3.16 -18.75
CA LEU A 9 -10.00 -3.05 -18.60
C LEU A 9 -9.45 -1.78 -19.25
N HIS A 10 -8.90 -0.88 -18.44
CA HIS A 10 -8.13 0.27 -18.89
C HIS A 10 -6.64 0.05 -18.63
N LYS A 11 -5.80 0.30 -19.65
CA LYS A 11 -4.34 0.15 -19.55
C LYS A 11 -3.70 1.53 -19.54
N SER A 12 -2.96 1.83 -18.49
CA SER A 12 -2.22 3.09 -18.36
C SER A 12 -0.99 2.90 -17.48
N SER A 13 0.04 3.71 -17.70
CA SER A 13 1.14 3.85 -16.72
C SER A 13 0.67 4.72 -15.57
N MET A 14 0.77 4.18 -14.35
CA MET A 14 0.28 4.82 -13.13
C MET A 14 1.47 5.32 -12.32
N TRP A 15 1.51 6.63 -12.12
CA TRP A 15 2.57 7.34 -11.40
C TRP A 15 1.94 8.24 -10.33
N VAL A 16 2.75 8.61 -9.33
CA VAL A 16 2.30 9.47 -8.22
C VAL A 16 1.64 10.75 -8.74
N GLU A 17 2.19 11.34 -9.81
CA GLU A 17 1.70 12.62 -10.35
C GLU A 17 0.44 12.51 -11.19
N ASN A 18 0.12 11.32 -11.71
CA ASN A 18 -0.94 11.16 -12.69
C ASN A 18 -2.09 10.24 -12.26
N VAL A 19 -1.93 9.48 -11.17
CA VAL A 19 -2.88 8.42 -10.78
C VAL A 19 -4.31 8.94 -10.62
N VAL A 20 -4.47 10.11 -9.99
CA VAL A 20 -5.76 10.76 -9.79
C VAL A 20 -6.37 11.21 -11.11
N GLN A 21 -5.56 11.83 -11.99
CA GLN A 21 -6.00 12.22 -13.33
C GLN A 21 -6.46 11.00 -14.13
N LYS A 22 -5.73 9.87 -14.05
CA LYS A 22 -6.10 8.63 -14.75
C LYS A 22 -7.40 8.03 -14.24
N PHE A 23 -7.64 8.06 -12.93
CA PHE A 23 -8.93 7.66 -12.36
C PHE A 23 -10.08 8.54 -12.86
N GLN A 24 -9.85 9.84 -13.01
CA GLN A 24 -10.86 10.78 -13.54
C GLN A 24 -11.14 10.56 -15.03
N GLU A 25 -10.10 10.35 -15.85
CA GLU A 25 -10.22 10.11 -17.30
C GLU A 25 -11.13 8.91 -17.62
N VAL A 26 -11.11 7.89 -16.76
CA VAL A 26 -11.94 6.67 -16.92
C VAL A 26 -13.15 6.64 -15.98
N ALA A 27 -13.47 7.78 -15.35
CA ALA A 27 -14.62 7.97 -14.48
C ALA A 27 -14.74 6.93 -13.35
N VAL A 28 -13.62 6.57 -12.71
CA VAL A 28 -13.65 5.75 -11.48
C VAL A 28 -14.52 6.48 -10.44
N PRO A 29 -15.55 5.84 -9.87
CA PRO A 29 -16.38 6.48 -8.87
C PRO A 29 -15.57 6.71 -7.58
N GLN A 30 -15.89 7.78 -6.86
CA GLN A 30 -15.24 8.09 -5.58
C GLN A 30 -15.48 7.01 -4.52
N GLN A 31 -16.57 6.26 -4.62
CA GLN A 31 -16.87 5.10 -3.79
C GLN A 31 -16.97 3.86 -4.67
N PHE A 32 -16.21 2.83 -4.34
CA PHE A 32 -16.18 1.55 -5.03
C PHE A 32 -15.79 0.44 -4.06
N ASP A 33 -15.85 -0.82 -4.49
CA ASP A 33 -15.72 -1.94 -3.55
C ASP A 33 -14.26 -2.28 -3.23
N LEU A 34 -13.39 -2.35 -4.23
CA LEU A 34 -12.03 -2.88 -4.07
C LEU A 34 -10.98 -2.04 -4.80
N LEU A 35 -9.94 -1.64 -4.08
CA LEU A 35 -8.70 -1.09 -4.61
C LEU A 35 -7.56 -2.08 -4.36
N SER A 36 -6.81 -2.45 -5.39
CA SER A 36 -5.57 -3.21 -5.27
C SER A 36 -4.41 -2.36 -5.78
N VAL A 37 -3.34 -2.23 -5.01
CA VAL A 37 -2.13 -1.47 -5.36
C VAL A 37 -0.93 -2.39 -5.23
N ASP A 38 -0.33 -2.69 -6.39
CA ASP A 38 0.88 -3.50 -6.51
C ASP A 38 1.63 -2.98 -7.74
N THR A 39 2.64 -2.17 -7.48
CA THR A 39 3.45 -1.44 -8.48
C THR A 39 4.95 -1.71 -8.30
N ASP A 40 5.28 -2.72 -7.50
CA ASP A 40 6.62 -3.11 -7.07
C ASP A 40 7.44 -2.01 -6.36
N PHE A 41 6.98 -0.75 -6.24
CA PHE A 41 7.82 0.34 -5.74
C PHE A 41 7.07 1.48 -5.04
N ALA A 42 6.13 2.14 -5.72
CA ALA A 42 5.56 3.41 -5.29
C ALA A 42 4.23 3.28 -4.51
N ASP A 43 3.92 2.09 -4.00
CA ASP A 43 2.59 1.68 -3.55
C ASP A 43 2.00 2.61 -2.48
N PHE A 44 2.80 2.98 -1.47
CA PHE A 44 2.37 3.90 -0.41
C PHE A 44 2.02 5.29 -0.94
N TRP A 45 2.81 5.82 -1.86
CA TRP A 45 2.60 7.16 -2.39
C TRP A 45 1.41 7.21 -3.35
N LEU A 46 1.26 6.20 -4.22
CA LEU A 46 0.09 6.06 -5.06
C LEU A 46 -1.19 5.96 -4.22
N LEU A 47 -1.19 5.10 -3.19
CA LEU A 47 -2.30 4.96 -2.28
C LEU A 47 -2.63 6.27 -1.56
N ARG A 48 -1.62 7.02 -1.13
CA ARG A 48 -1.80 8.33 -0.50
C ARG A 48 -2.52 9.30 -1.43
N GLU A 49 -2.06 9.46 -2.67
CA GLU A 49 -2.68 10.38 -3.64
C GLU A 49 -4.13 10.00 -3.94
N ILE A 50 -4.42 8.69 -4.09
CA ILE A 50 -5.78 8.18 -4.30
C ILE A 50 -6.67 8.56 -3.11
N LEU A 51 -6.26 8.27 -1.87
CA LEU A 51 -7.06 8.56 -0.68
C LEU A 51 -7.21 10.06 -0.42
N GLN A 52 -6.16 10.85 -0.64
CA GLN A 52 -6.21 12.32 -0.52
C GLN A 52 -7.14 12.98 -1.53
N ALA A 53 -7.28 12.41 -2.73
CA ALA A 53 -8.21 12.88 -3.74
C ALA A 53 -9.68 12.55 -3.45
N GLY A 54 -9.97 11.92 -2.30
CA GLY A 54 -11.33 11.63 -1.83
C GLY A 54 -11.84 10.23 -2.17
N TYR A 55 -11.04 9.41 -2.85
CA TYR A 55 -11.45 8.05 -3.20
C TYR A 55 -11.53 7.21 -1.93
N SER A 56 -12.61 6.45 -1.82
CA SER A 56 -13.02 5.81 -0.59
C SER A 56 -13.53 4.38 -0.84
N PRO A 57 -12.64 3.47 -1.32
CA PRO A 57 -12.98 2.07 -1.52
C PRO A 57 -13.48 1.41 -0.22
N ARG A 58 -14.19 0.28 -0.31
CA ARG A 58 -14.57 -0.49 0.89
C ARG A 58 -13.42 -1.34 1.41
N VAL A 59 -12.63 -1.88 0.48
CA VAL A 59 -11.48 -2.76 0.74
C VAL A 59 -10.26 -2.27 -0.03
N ILE A 60 -9.10 -2.28 0.61
CA ILE A 60 -7.80 -1.94 0.03
C ILE A 60 -6.88 -3.15 0.19
N ILE A 61 -6.21 -3.56 -0.88
CA ILE A 61 -5.14 -4.57 -0.88
C ILE A 61 -3.87 -3.90 -1.37
N VAL A 62 -2.78 -4.01 -0.61
CA VAL A 62 -1.51 -3.36 -0.95
C VAL A 62 -0.34 -4.31 -0.70
N GLU A 63 0.63 -4.29 -1.61
CA GLU A 63 1.90 -5.00 -1.43
C GLU A 63 2.69 -4.47 -0.22
N VAL A 64 3.27 -5.38 0.56
CA VAL A 64 4.05 -5.10 1.75
C VAL A 64 5.50 -5.52 1.54
N ASN A 65 6.42 -4.62 1.84
CA ASN A 65 7.82 -4.95 2.05
C ASN A 65 8.08 -5.33 3.51
N VAL A 66 8.53 -6.56 3.72
CA VAL A 66 8.83 -7.14 5.04
C VAL A 66 10.33 -7.14 5.40
N ALA A 67 11.20 -6.71 4.49
CA ALA A 67 12.64 -6.90 4.61
C ALA A 67 13.27 -6.21 5.84
N PRO A 68 12.88 -4.98 6.23
CA PRO A 68 13.37 -4.32 7.45
C PRO A 68 12.69 -4.79 8.76
N GLY A 69 11.84 -5.82 8.69
CA GLY A 69 11.15 -6.41 9.83
C GLY A 69 9.78 -5.78 10.13
N PRO A 70 8.96 -6.46 10.96
CA PRO A 70 7.53 -6.15 11.12
C PRO A 70 7.25 -4.86 11.90
N PHE A 71 8.21 -4.37 12.68
CA PHE A 71 8.06 -3.18 13.52
C PHE A 71 8.61 -1.90 12.88
N ALA A 72 9.27 -2.03 11.72
CA ALA A 72 9.79 -0.88 11.01
C ALA A 72 8.63 -0.15 10.31
N SER A 73 8.61 1.18 10.41
CA SER A 73 7.65 2.04 9.74
C SER A 73 8.38 2.83 8.67
N PHE A 74 8.34 2.33 7.44
CA PHE A 74 9.11 2.90 6.32
C PHE A 74 8.40 2.80 4.97
N THR A 75 8.84 3.63 4.03
CA THR A 75 8.54 3.59 2.58
C THR A 75 9.77 4.04 1.79
N VAL A 76 9.81 3.75 0.48
CA VAL A 76 10.76 4.40 -0.43
C VAL A 76 10.58 5.93 -0.43
N PRO A 77 11.62 6.72 -0.70
CA PRO A 77 11.50 8.18 -0.72
C PRO A 77 10.54 8.70 -1.81
N LEU A 78 9.79 9.76 -1.50
CA LEU A 78 8.78 10.32 -2.42
C LEU A 78 9.41 10.83 -3.72
N GLU A 79 10.58 11.46 -3.64
CA GLU A 79 11.30 11.97 -4.80
C GLU A 79 11.71 10.86 -5.77
N ARG A 80 11.99 9.65 -5.26
CA ARG A 80 12.30 8.48 -6.09
C ARG A 80 11.04 7.95 -6.75
N ALA A 81 9.94 7.85 -6.01
CA ALA A 81 8.64 7.48 -6.57
C ALA A 81 8.14 8.45 -7.66
N LYS A 82 8.37 9.76 -7.48
CA LYS A 82 8.09 10.80 -8.49
C LYS A 82 9.07 10.77 -9.68
N ALA A 83 10.30 10.32 -9.46
CA ALA A 83 11.26 10.08 -10.53
C ALA A 83 10.95 8.82 -11.36
N HIS A 84 9.83 8.13 -11.07
CA HIS A 84 9.41 6.87 -11.72
C HIS A 84 10.47 5.78 -11.60
N ASP A 85 11.16 5.74 -10.47
CA ASP A 85 12.01 4.62 -10.10
C ASP A 85 11.19 3.32 -10.11
N MET A 86 11.88 2.23 -10.41
CA MET A 86 11.31 0.90 -10.45
C MET A 86 12.11 -0.03 -9.56
N TRP A 87 11.46 -1.11 -9.16
CA TRP A 87 12.14 -2.15 -8.42
C TRP A 87 13.23 -2.85 -9.24
N HIS A 88 14.36 -3.14 -8.59
CA HIS A 88 15.51 -3.80 -9.21
C HIS A 88 15.74 -5.22 -8.67
N GLY A 89 14.70 -5.85 -8.10
CA GLY A 89 14.79 -7.20 -7.55
C GLY A 89 15.51 -7.29 -6.20
N ASN A 90 15.72 -6.16 -5.52
CA ASN A 90 16.40 -6.08 -4.22
C ASN A 90 15.42 -5.75 -3.08
N ARG A 91 15.91 -5.57 -1.86
CA ARG A 91 15.05 -5.28 -0.70
C ARG A 91 14.57 -3.83 -0.60
N TRP A 92 15.00 -2.93 -1.51
CA TRP A 92 14.67 -1.51 -1.49
C TRP A 92 13.48 -1.21 -2.42
N PHE A 93 12.27 -1.36 -1.87
CA PHE A 93 11.03 -1.12 -2.58
C PHE A 93 9.85 -0.92 -1.62
N GLY A 94 8.74 -0.42 -2.16
CA GLY A 94 7.44 -0.47 -1.49
C GLY A 94 7.45 0.13 -0.08
N SER A 95 6.71 -0.51 0.82
CA SER A 95 6.49 -0.01 2.18
C SER A 95 6.23 -1.09 3.20
N SER A 96 6.58 -0.80 4.45
CA SER A 96 6.18 -1.63 5.59
C SER A 96 4.67 -1.64 5.80
N ILE A 97 4.19 -2.73 6.40
CA ILE A 97 2.81 -2.82 6.88
C ILE A 97 2.46 -1.73 7.90
N LEU A 98 3.41 -1.33 8.75
CA LEU A 98 3.18 -0.31 9.77
C LEU A 98 3.02 1.08 9.14
N ALA A 99 3.81 1.41 8.11
CA ALA A 99 3.62 2.64 7.35
C ALA A 99 2.25 2.65 6.66
N LEU A 100 1.90 1.58 5.94
CA LEU A 100 0.59 1.46 5.27
C LEU A 100 -0.57 1.57 6.26
N SER A 101 -0.47 0.89 7.40
CA SER A 101 -1.48 0.95 8.47
C SER A 101 -1.68 2.37 8.99
N LYS A 102 -0.59 3.12 9.20
CA LYS A 102 -0.67 4.54 9.61
C LYS A 102 -1.35 5.40 8.56
N LEU A 103 -0.99 5.22 7.28
CA LEU A 103 -1.58 5.96 6.17
C LEU A 103 -3.09 5.72 6.11
N VAL A 104 -3.52 4.47 5.96
CA VAL A 104 -4.95 4.17 5.74
C VAL A 104 -5.80 4.42 6.99
N HIS A 105 -5.23 4.33 8.19
CA HIS A 105 -5.93 4.69 9.43
C HIS A 105 -6.35 6.18 9.45
N ALA A 106 -5.54 7.07 8.86
CA ALA A 106 -5.90 8.48 8.71
C ALA A 106 -7.15 8.70 7.86
N PHE A 107 -7.50 7.72 7.02
CA PHE A 107 -8.67 7.74 6.14
C PHE A 107 -9.80 6.80 6.61
N GLY A 108 -9.73 6.32 7.86
CA GLY A 108 -10.80 5.53 8.47
C GLY A 108 -10.78 4.04 8.12
N TYR A 109 -9.64 3.47 7.73
CA TYR A 109 -9.48 2.04 7.47
C TYR A 109 -8.74 1.34 8.61
N GLN A 110 -8.93 0.03 8.72
CA GLN A 110 -8.22 -0.83 9.67
C GLN A 110 -7.62 -2.03 8.93
N LEU A 111 -6.47 -2.49 9.40
CA LEU A 111 -5.89 -3.74 8.94
C LEU A 111 -6.79 -4.89 9.35
N LEU A 112 -7.25 -5.66 8.36
CA LEU A 112 -8.06 -6.85 8.57
C LEU A 112 -7.19 -8.10 8.57
N TYR A 113 -6.36 -8.26 7.54
CA TYR A 113 -5.63 -9.50 7.30
C TYR A 113 -4.33 -9.23 6.55
N VAL A 114 -3.38 -10.13 6.71
CA VAL A 114 -2.15 -10.17 5.93
C VAL A 114 -2.03 -11.59 5.41
N GLU A 115 -1.82 -11.76 4.11
CA GLU A 115 -1.75 -13.11 3.55
C GLU A 115 -0.52 -13.88 4.06
N ALA A 116 -0.58 -15.20 3.96
CA ALA A 116 0.34 -16.10 4.66
C ALA A 116 1.82 -15.93 4.27
N LYS A 117 2.12 -15.42 3.07
CA LYS A 117 3.49 -15.08 2.64
C LYS A 117 3.88 -13.64 2.97
N VAL A 118 2.96 -12.85 3.53
CA VAL A 118 3.15 -11.46 3.97
C VAL A 118 3.59 -10.55 2.81
N VAL A 119 3.06 -10.84 1.62
CA VAL A 119 3.19 -10.00 0.42
C VAL A 119 2.03 -9.01 0.34
N ASN A 120 0.81 -9.41 0.70
CA ASN A 120 -0.37 -8.55 0.58
C ASN A 120 -1.04 -8.30 1.93
N ALA A 121 -1.27 -7.02 2.25
CA ALA A 121 -2.09 -6.59 3.38
C ALA A 121 -3.48 -6.15 2.89
N ILE A 122 -4.52 -6.58 3.61
CA ILE A 122 -5.92 -6.25 3.36
C ILE A 122 -6.41 -5.31 4.45
N PHE A 123 -6.87 -4.14 4.04
CA PHE A 123 -7.46 -3.12 4.90
C PHE A 123 -8.94 -2.94 4.54
N VAL A 124 -9.77 -2.70 5.55
CA VAL A 124 -11.21 -2.52 5.37
C VAL A 124 -11.64 -1.21 6.01
N LYS A 125 -12.56 -0.51 5.34
CA LYS A 125 -13.15 0.73 5.84
C LYS A 125 -13.89 0.44 7.14
N SER A 126 -13.64 1.22 8.19
CA SER A 126 -14.14 0.93 9.54
C SER A 126 -15.66 0.79 9.61
N SER A 127 -16.40 1.52 8.77
CA SER A 127 -17.86 1.43 8.67
C SER A 127 -18.38 0.06 8.23
N GLU A 128 -17.53 -0.76 7.59
CA GLU A 128 -17.88 -2.11 7.12
C GLU A 128 -17.66 -3.19 8.19
N ILE A 129 -16.83 -2.92 9.20
CA ILE A 129 -16.40 -3.91 10.19
C ILE A 129 -17.53 -4.34 11.12
N ASN A 130 -18.53 -3.49 11.37
CA ASN A 130 -19.73 -3.87 12.13
C ASN A 130 -20.53 -5.01 11.46
N ASN A 131 -20.28 -5.27 10.17
CA ASN A 131 -20.87 -6.38 9.41
C ASN A 131 -19.90 -7.57 9.25
N ILE A 132 -18.75 -7.56 9.93
CA ILE A 132 -17.72 -8.59 9.82
C ILE A 132 -17.53 -9.29 11.17
N ASP A 133 -17.69 -10.61 11.17
CA ASP A 133 -17.35 -11.45 12.32
C ASP A 133 -15.83 -11.55 12.48
N LEU A 134 -15.27 -10.66 13.30
CA LEU A 134 -13.83 -10.61 13.60
C LEU A 134 -13.31 -11.89 14.27
N ALA A 135 -14.17 -12.75 14.85
CA ALA A 135 -13.73 -14.04 15.39
C ALA A 135 -13.24 -14.99 14.28
N ARG A 136 -13.63 -14.75 13.02
CA ARG A 136 -13.13 -15.48 11.84
C ARG A 136 -11.88 -14.84 11.23
N VAL A 137 -11.57 -13.61 11.60
CA VAL A 137 -10.40 -12.87 11.11
C VAL A 137 -9.25 -13.19 12.06
N ALA A 138 -8.39 -14.10 11.65
CA ALA A 138 -7.29 -14.54 12.50
C ALA A 138 -6.31 -13.37 12.74
N TRP A 139 -6.30 -12.83 13.95
CA TRP A 139 -5.26 -11.92 14.42
C TRP A 139 -3.94 -12.67 14.54
N GLN A 140 -3.20 -12.75 13.44
CA GLN A 140 -2.00 -13.57 13.38
C GLN A 140 -0.75 -12.77 13.70
N ARG A 141 -0.56 -12.44 14.98
CA ARG A 141 0.79 -12.18 15.53
C ARG A 141 1.75 -13.33 15.17
N GLN A 142 1.22 -14.54 15.07
CA GLN A 142 1.93 -15.77 14.70
C GLN A 142 2.42 -15.82 13.23
N LEU A 143 1.81 -15.10 12.28
CA LEU A 143 2.29 -15.09 10.88
C LEU A 143 3.71 -14.53 10.79
N PHE A 144 4.02 -13.59 11.66
CA PHE A 144 5.30 -12.93 11.73
C PHE A 144 6.40 -13.79 12.39
N GLU A 145 6.04 -14.85 13.12
CA GLU A 145 7.01 -15.62 13.93
C GLU A 145 7.66 -16.81 13.20
N GLY A 146 7.45 -16.98 11.88
CA GLY A 146 8.01 -18.12 11.14
C GLY A 146 8.42 -17.86 9.68
N LEU A 147 8.14 -16.68 9.15
CA LEU A 147 8.49 -16.32 7.78
C LEU A 147 9.85 -15.66 7.80
N GLY A 148 10.85 -16.29 7.19
CA GLY A 148 12.20 -15.74 7.07
C GLY A 148 12.17 -14.36 6.41
N TYR A 149 12.12 -13.31 7.24
CA TYR A 149 12.06 -11.93 6.82
C TYR A 149 13.22 -11.61 5.90
N GLY A 150 12.92 -11.08 4.72
CA GLY A 150 13.92 -10.63 3.77
C GLY A 150 14.67 -11.72 3.01
N ILE A 151 14.36 -13.02 3.13
CA ILE A 151 15.10 -14.06 2.39
C ILE A 151 14.72 -14.10 0.89
N ALA A 152 13.57 -13.56 0.50
CA ALA A 152 13.07 -13.63 -0.88
C ALA A 152 13.87 -12.76 -1.88
N HIS A 153 14.44 -11.64 -1.44
CA HIS A 153 15.14 -10.68 -2.31
C HIS A 153 16.56 -10.41 -1.83
N LYS A 154 17.46 -10.12 -2.78
CA LYS A 154 18.84 -9.77 -2.47
C LYS A 154 18.92 -8.43 -1.71
N PRO A 155 19.93 -8.22 -0.86
CA PRO A 155 20.23 -6.90 -0.31
C PRO A 155 20.32 -5.83 -1.40
N ASP A 156 20.08 -4.58 -1.03
CA ASP A 156 20.39 -3.45 -1.91
C ASP A 156 21.89 -3.11 -1.81
N ASP A 157 22.64 -3.38 -2.88
CA ASP A 157 24.09 -3.17 -2.92
C ASP A 157 24.47 -1.67 -2.87
N GLU A 158 23.54 -0.79 -3.22
CA GLU A 158 23.69 0.66 -3.17
C GLU A 158 23.38 1.25 -1.78
N ASN A 159 22.83 0.43 -0.87
CA ASN A 159 22.45 0.81 0.48
C ASN A 159 21.56 2.07 0.54
N ARG A 160 20.60 2.18 -0.38
CA ARG A 160 19.69 3.31 -0.48
C ARG A 160 18.78 3.39 0.76
N PRO A 161 18.55 4.61 1.30
CA PRO A 161 17.76 4.76 2.50
C PRO A 161 16.26 4.62 2.21
N PHE A 162 15.53 4.10 3.18
CA PHE A 162 14.10 4.34 3.28
C PHE A 162 13.83 5.63 4.05
N VAL A 163 12.62 6.18 3.91
CA VAL A 163 12.12 7.23 4.80
C VAL A 163 11.26 6.61 5.89
N HIS A 164 11.36 7.15 7.11
CA HIS A 164 10.60 6.68 8.26
C HIS A 164 9.29 7.42 8.40
N ILE A 165 8.18 6.68 8.39
CA ILE A 165 6.85 7.28 8.58
C ILE A 165 6.57 7.47 10.07
N CYS A 166 6.60 8.72 10.55
CA CYS A 166 6.74 9.02 11.98
C CYS A 166 5.41 9.20 12.73
N GLN A 167 4.30 9.54 12.07
CA GLN A 167 3.29 10.33 12.79
C GLN A 167 2.25 9.65 13.69
N ARG A 168 1.92 10.41 14.76
CA ARG A 168 0.60 10.55 15.38
C ARG A 168 -0.15 11.69 14.67
N LEU A 169 -1.40 11.47 14.27
CA LEU A 169 -2.27 12.41 13.54
C LEU A 169 -2.81 13.55 14.44
N PRO A 170 -3.24 14.71 13.86
CA PRO A 170 -3.28 15.07 12.43
C PRO A 170 -2.13 15.98 11.98
N CYS A 171 -1.90 16.07 10.67
CA CYS A 171 -0.72 16.69 10.08
C CYS A 171 -1.02 17.78 9.06
N ASN A 172 -0.21 18.84 9.10
CA ASN A 172 -0.49 20.13 8.45
C ASN A 172 0.47 20.44 7.29
N SER A 173 1.34 19.51 6.89
CA SER A 173 2.25 19.73 5.76
C SER A 173 2.65 18.45 5.02
N SER A 174 3.14 18.59 3.79
CA SER A 174 3.65 17.48 2.97
C SER A 174 4.92 16.83 3.53
N ASN A 175 5.59 17.47 4.50
CA ASN A 175 6.84 17.02 5.11
C ASN A 175 6.63 16.27 6.44
N ASP A 176 5.39 16.09 6.83
CA ASP A 176 5.01 15.56 8.14
C ASP A 176 4.77 14.03 8.12
N TRP A 177 5.04 13.33 7.03
CA TRP A 177 4.81 11.89 6.91
C TRP A 177 6.04 11.07 7.29
#